data_AF-A0AAU0KCZ2-F1
#
_entry.id   AF-A0AAU0KCZ2-F1
#
_cell.length_a   1.000
_cell.length_b   1.000
_cell.length_c   1.000
_cell.angle_alpha   90.00
_cell.angle_beta   90.00
_cell.angle_gamma   90.00
#
_symmetry.space_group_name_H-M   'P 1'
#
loop_
_entity.id
_entity.type
_entity.pdbx_description
1 polymer ?
#
loop_
_entity_poly.entity_id
_entity_poly.type
_entity_poly.pdbx_seq_one_letter_code
_entity_poly.pdbx_strand_id
1 'polypeptide(L)'
;MPDAPQVEHQPRCGSPLGLIIVVLLGFALYYGLNSIQGGTTLPDYDTVIKNIHGKGELYWFFMNFTEANFFAGFCSSLLIIIGAAIAWGAALRGSALAGFEICYGNARIWPWVFASQVLTLSLVMFGFNYMSLFKEDVTWIPTFIAIVNVPPALTLIYGPGIVSLLTTSVLGALICTPVAVWLSKVFAPWNVPGVVSNVGAMAIAGTIAASACQALPWMKKKDIRPITVPIPIHNDTQSATWLIRRTLADFTEPLFYGNDLAGFLLLIGVFLDTMLNPGLSVYGGKCIGAIVLSEIIAGSVGVFLYAGKWKKKGWYATYVPVVSTAPACVLMFGATIPVALFSAVLGAILGAPLAEFFANKIPDYVPGTVANVTSMAITTIIVAVTMQILPWF
;
A
#
# COMPACT_ATOMS: atom_id res chain seq x y z
N MET A 1 -4.73 -41.75 34.58
CA MET A 1 -5.06 -41.37 33.19
C MET A 1 -4.32 -40.07 32.93
N PRO A 2 -3.44 -39.99 31.92
CA PRO A 2 -2.90 -38.71 31.49
C PRO A 2 -4.02 -37.92 30.81
N ASP A 3 -4.19 -36.66 31.19
CA ASP A 3 -5.16 -35.75 30.62
C ASP A 3 -5.00 -35.67 29.10
N ALA A 4 -6.08 -35.93 28.36
CA ALA A 4 -6.12 -35.70 26.93
C ALA A 4 -5.83 -34.21 26.67
N PRO A 5 -4.97 -33.86 25.69
CA PRO A 5 -4.71 -32.47 25.37
C PRO A 5 -6.03 -31.81 24.98
N GLN A 6 -6.43 -30.79 25.76
CA GLN A 6 -7.58 -29.96 25.41
C GLN A 6 -7.31 -29.35 24.03
N VAL A 7 -8.10 -29.75 23.04
CA VAL A 7 -8.13 -29.11 21.74
C VAL A 7 -8.71 -27.72 21.96
N GLU A 8 -7.84 -26.75 22.23
CA GLU A 8 -8.22 -25.35 22.35
C GLU A 8 -8.93 -24.95 21.05
N HIS A 9 -10.24 -24.71 21.12
CA HIS A 9 -11.05 -24.38 19.96
C HIS A 9 -10.68 -22.97 19.51
N GLN A 10 -9.65 -22.86 18.66
CA GLN A 10 -9.14 -21.57 18.26
C GLN A 10 -10.19 -20.83 17.42
N PRO A 11 -10.58 -19.60 17.81
CA PRO A 11 -11.52 -18.81 17.03
C PRO A 11 -10.97 -18.55 15.64
N ARG A 12 -11.81 -18.79 14.61
CA ARG A 12 -11.42 -18.64 13.20
C ARG A 12 -11.30 -17.16 12.79
N CYS A 13 -12.15 -16.31 13.35
CA CYS A 13 -12.23 -14.87 13.06
C CYS A 13 -11.67 -14.03 14.21
N GLY A 14 -11.46 -12.73 13.97
CA GLY A 14 -10.96 -11.76 14.96
C GLY A 14 -12.07 -11.16 15.83
N SER A 15 -11.75 -10.04 16.49
CA SER A 15 -12.66 -9.35 17.42
C SER A 15 -13.90 -8.75 16.72
N PRO A 16 -15.14 -9.17 17.05
CA PRO A 16 -16.34 -8.51 16.52
C PRO A 16 -16.46 -7.06 17.01
N LEU A 17 -16.07 -6.80 18.27
CA LEU A 17 -16.06 -5.45 18.83
C LEU A 17 -15.08 -4.54 18.08
N GLY A 18 -13.87 -5.05 17.80
CA GLY A 18 -12.88 -4.33 16.99
C GLY A 18 -13.44 -3.98 15.61
N LEU A 19 -14.08 -4.95 14.94
CA LEU A 19 -14.70 -4.72 13.63
C LEU A 19 -15.76 -3.60 13.69
N ILE A 20 -16.69 -3.66 14.65
CA ILE A 20 -17.73 -2.64 14.81
C ILE A 20 -17.12 -1.24 15.01
N ILE A 21 -16.11 -1.11 15.88
CA ILE A 21 -15.45 0.18 16.14
C ILE A 21 -14.82 0.74 14.86
N VAL A 22 -14.09 -0.10 14.10
CA VAL A 22 -13.41 0.35 12.88
C VAL A 22 -14.40 0.69 11.78
N VAL A 23 -15.50 -0.05 11.65
CA VAL A 23 -16.59 0.27 10.70
C VAL A 23 -17.21 1.62 11.04
N LEU A 24 -17.55 1.86 12.31
CA LEU A 24 -18.07 3.16 12.76
C LEU A 24 -17.08 4.30 12.51
N LEU A 25 -15.80 4.06 12.77
CA LEU A 25 -14.73 5.01 12.44
C LEU A 25 -14.68 5.29 10.93
N GLY A 26 -14.78 4.27 10.08
CA GLY A 26 -14.82 4.44 8.62
C GLY A 26 -15.94 5.35 8.16
N PHE A 27 -17.15 5.17 8.69
CA PHE A 27 -18.28 6.07 8.41
C PHE A 27 -18.06 7.48 8.97
N ALA A 28 -17.52 7.61 10.18
CA ALA A 28 -17.21 8.91 10.75
C ALA A 28 -16.18 9.68 9.88
N LEU A 29 -15.15 9.00 9.38
CA LEU A 29 -14.16 9.60 8.49
C LEU A 29 -14.76 9.94 7.11
N TYR A 30 -15.63 9.09 6.55
CA TYR A 30 -16.38 9.38 5.32
C TYR A 30 -17.15 10.70 5.43
N TYR A 31 -18.00 10.84 6.45
CA TYR A 31 -18.80 12.05 6.64
C TYR A 31 -17.93 13.26 7.01
N GLY A 32 -16.91 13.04 7.83
CA GLY A 32 -15.95 14.08 8.21
C GLY A 32 -15.25 14.67 6.98
N LEU A 33 -14.64 13.84 6.14
CA LEU A 33 -13.95 14.27 4.92
C LEU A 33 -14.89 14.96 3.94
N ASN A 34 -16.10 14.42 3.73
CA ASN A 34 -17.08 15.00 2.80
C ASN A 34 -17.70 16.32 3.31
N SER A 35 -17.60 16.62 4.60
CA SER A 35 -18.09 17.88 5.19
C SER A 35 -17.10 19.04 5.05
N ILE A 36 -15.84 18.76 4.70
CA ILE A 36 -14.80 19.76 4.56
C ILE A 36 -14.99 20.51 3.24
N GLN A 37 -15.24 21.82 3.32
CA GLN A 37 -15.29 22.69 2.14
C GLN A 37 -13.91 22.90 1.52
N GLY A 38 -12.86 22.88 2.37
CA GLY A 38 -11.47 22.99 1.97
C GLY A 38 -11.02 24.41 1.61
N GLY A 39 -9.71 24.61 1.57
CA GLY A 39 -9.07 25.85 1.16
C GLY A 39 -8.44 25.78 -0.23
N THR A 40 -7.58 26.76 -0.51
CA THR A 40 -6.75 26.82 -1.74
C THR A 40 -5.28 27.07 -1.40
N THR A 41 -4.85 26.62 -0.22
CA THR A 41 -3.50 26.88 0.31
C THR A 41 -2.45 26.03 -0.40
N LEU A 42 -2.79 24.77 -0.67
CA LEU A 42 -2.02 23.91 -1.58
C LEU A 42 -2.49 24.13 -3.03
N PRO A 43 -1.64 23.92 -4.05
CA PRO A 43 -2.10 23.89 -5.43
C PRO A 43 -3.12 22.76 -5.63
N ASP A 44 -4.10 22.96 -6.51
CA ASP A 44 -4.92 21.86 -7.00
C ASP A 44 -4.12 20.97 -7.96
N TYR A 45 -4.66 19.79 -8.28
CA TYR A 45 -3.99 18.83 -9.16
C TYR A 45 -3.62 19.41 -10.52
N ASP A 46 -4.55 20.13 -11.16
CA ASP A 46 -4.33 20.76 -12.46
C ASP A 46 -3.19 21.79 -12.42
N THR A 47 -3.08 22.55 -11.32
CA THR A 47 -1.98 23.49 -11.11
C THR A 47 -0.64 22.77 -10.94
N VAL A 48 -0.62 21.61 -10.26
CA VAL A 48 0.58 20.76 -10.18
C VAL A 48 0.99 20.29 -11.58
N ILE A 49 0.05 19.76 -12.37
CA ILE A 49 0.32 19.26 -13.73
C ILE A 49 0.78 20.38 -14.68
N LYS A 50 0.13 21.55 -14.66
CA LYS A 50 0.54 22.71 -15.48
C LYS A 50 1.97 23.16 -15.18
N ASN A 51 2.44 22.93 -13.95
CA ASN A 51 3.78 23.30 -13.50
C ASN A 51 4.71 22.09 -13.35
N ILE A 52 4.40 20.96 -14.00
CA ILE A 52 5.12 19.69 -13.80
C ILE A 52 6.57 19.71 -14.30
N HIS A 53 6.98 20.71 -15.09
CA HIS A 53 8.38 20.93 -15.48
C HIS A 53 9.05 22.06 -14.69
N GLY A 54 8.50 22.36 -13.50
CA GLY A 54 8.99 23.37 -12.58
C GLY A 54 8.63 22.98 -11.15
N LYS A 55 7.93 23.86 -10.43
CA LYS A 55 7.58 23.61 -9.01
C LYS A 55 6.67 22.39 -8.80
N GLY A 56 5.94 21.96 -9.83
CA GLY A 56 5.06 20.79 -9.78
C GLY A 56 5.81 19.48 -9.57
N GLU A 57 7.08 19.38 -9.98
CA GLU A 57 7.88 18.15 -9.76
C GLU A 57 8.05 17.84 -8.28
N LEU A 58 8.21 18.87 -7.43
CA LEU A 58 8.36 18.66 -5.99
C LEU A 58 7.06 18.12 -5.37
N TYR A 59 5.92 18.68 -5.76
CA TYR A 59 4.61 18.17 -5.32
C TYR A 59 4.43 16.73 -5.79
N TRP A 60 4.69 16.46 -7.07
CA TRP A 60 4.62 15.12 -7.63
C TRP A 60 5.48 14.14 -6.85
N PHE A 61 6.75 14.49 -6.59
CA PHE A 61 7.69 13.66 -5.82
C PHE A 61 7.10 13.20 -4.48
N PHE A 62 6.53 14.13 -3.71
CA PHE A 62 5.91 13.77 -2.44
C PHE A 62 4.62 13.00 -2.62
N MET A 63 3.72 13.42 -3.51
CA MET A 63 2.43 12.77 -3.76
C MET A 63 2.57 11.26 -4.07
N ASN A 64 3.66 10.86 -4.72
CA ASN A 64 3.93 9.46 -5.05
C ASN A 64 3.97 8.53 -3.81
N PHE A 65 4.30 9.03 -2.60
CA PHE A 65 4.37 8.20 -1.40
C PHE A 65 3.00 7.70 -0.92
N THR A 66 1.90 8.35 -1.33
CA THR A 66 0.53 7.95 -0.96
C THR A 66 -0.34 7.65 -2.17
N GLU A 67 0.29 7.58 -3.35
CA GLU A 67 -0.40 7.31 -4.59
C GLU A 67 -0.86 5.86 -4.72
N ALA A 68 -0.11 4.91 -4.14
CA ALA A 68 -0.55 3.52 -4.03
C ALA A 68 -1.82 3.37 -3.16
N ASN A 69 -2.09 4.33 -2.27
CA ASN A 69 -3.32 4.42 -1.49
C ASN A 69 -4.41 5.24 -2.20
N PHE A 70 -4.23 5.58 -3.48
CA PHE A 70 -5.16 6.40 -4.26
C PHE A 70 -5.36 7.84 -3.74
N PHE A 71 -4.53 8.30 -2.79
CA PHE A 71 -4.64 9.65 -2.25
C PHE A 71 -3.86 10.66 -3.07
N ALA A 72 -2.62 10.32 -3.45
CA ALA A 72 -1.69 11.25 -4.10
C ALA A 72 -1.64 12.62 -3.38
N GLY A 73 -1.53 12.61 -2.05
CA GLY A 73 -1.59 13.82 -1.22
C GLY A 73 -0.21 14.29 -0.78
N PHE A 74 -0.07 15.57 -0.47
CA PHE A 74 1.22 16.15 -0.06
C PHE A 74 1.43 15.98 1.46
N CYS A 75 0.46 16.40 2.27
CA CYS A 75 0.51 16.31 3.73
C CYS A 75 0.44 14.85 4.21
N SER A 76 -0.40 14.02 3.60
CA SER A 76 -0.45 12.57 3.83
C SER A 76 0.90 11.91 3.59
N SER A 77 1.60 12.28 2.51
CA SER A 77 2.94 11.79 2.19
C SER A 77 4.02 12.24 3.19
N LEU A 78 3.98 13.50 3.63
CA LEU A 78 4.90 13.96 4.68
C LEU A 78 4.65 13.26 6.01
N LEU A 79 3.38 13.11 6.42
CA LEU A 79 3.03 12.53 7.70
C LEU A 79 3.25 11.02 7.77
N ILE A 80 3.11 10.27 6.67
CA ILE A 80 3.53 8.86 6.66
C ILE A 80 5.03 8.71 6.82
N ILE A 81 5.84 9.56 6.18
CA ILE A 81 7.30 9.54 6.31
C ILE A 81 7.71 9.91 7.74
N ILE A 82 7.12 10.96 8.31
CA ILE A 82 7.36 11.36 9.70
C ILE A 82 6.94 10.25 10.66
N GLY A 83 5.77 9.65 10.45
CA GLY A 83 5.29 8.54 11.28
C GLY A 83 6.19 7.32 11.22
N ALA A 84 6.67 6.97 10.04
CA ALA A 84 7.64 5.90 9.86
C ALA A 84 8.97 6.19 10.56
N ALA A 85 9.47 7.43 10.50
CA ALA A 85 10.68 7.85 11.20
C ALA A 85 10.52 7.81 12.74
N ILE A 86 9.37 8.22 13.26
CA ILE A 86 9.04 8.12 14.69
C ILE A 86 8.97 6.65 15.12
N ALA A 87 8.24 5.82 14.36
CA ALA A 87 8.12 4.39 14.62
C ALA A 87 9.49 3.69 14.61
N TRP A 88 10.33 4.01 13.62
CA TRP A 88 11.70 3.51 13.54
C TRP A 88 12.54 3.89 14.76
N GLY A 89 12.56 5.18 15.13
CA GLY A 89 13.31 5.66 16.30
C GLY A 89 12.81 5.06 17.62
N ALA A 90 11.50 4.86 17.75
CA ALA A 90 10.89 4.21 18.90
C ALA A 90 11.23 2.71 18.97
N ALA A 91 11.21 2.01 17.82
CA ALA A 91 11.54 0.59 17.73
C ALA A 91 13.01 0.32 18.11
N LEU A 92 13.94 1.17 17.65
CA LEU A 92 15.36 1.08 18.04
C LEU A 92 15.60 1.23 19.55
N ARG A 93 14.67 1.89 20.26
CA ARG A 93 14.71 2.08 21.72
C ARG A 93 13.88 1.03 22.48
N GLY A 94 13.27 0.07 21.81
CA GLY A 94 12.38 -0.92 22.43
C GLY A 94 11.11 -0.32 23.04
N SER A 95 10.64 0.82 22.52
CA SER A 95 9.48 1.52 23.07
C SER A 95 8.16 0.86 22.65
N ALA A 96 7.22 0.73 23.59
CA ALA A 96 5.85 0.28 23.29
C ALA A 96 5.08 1.24 22.35
N LEU A 97 5.53 2.49 22.23
CA LEU A 97 4.96 3.49 21.31
C LEU A 97 5.41 3.31 19.85
N ALA A 98 6.28 2.34 19.57
CA ALA A 98 6.75 2.07 18.21
C ALA A 98 5.65 1.54 17.29
N GLY A 99 4.51 1.11 17.83
CA GLY A 99 3.48 0.46 17.06
C GLY A 99 3.81 -1.01 16.78
N PHE A 100 3.26 -1.58 15.71
CA PHE A 100 3.81 -2.79 15.11
C PHE A 100 5.21 -2.49 14.58
N GLU A 101 6.16 -3.37 14.85
CA GLU A 101 7.54 -3.12 14.43
C GLU A 101 7.64 -2.98 12.91
N ILE A 102 8.16 -1.82 12.49
CA ILE A 102 8.23 -1.41 11.09
C ILE A 102 9.09 -2.37 10.26
N CYS A 103 8.75 -2.50 8.97
CA CYS A 103 9.41 -3.40 8.03
C CYS A 103 9.40 -4.87 8.51
N TYR A 104 8.20 -5.32 8.90
CA TYR A 104 7.92 -6.73 9.22
C TYR A 104 8.73 -7.29 10.39
N GLY A 105 8.88 -6.52 11.46
CA GLY A 105 9.68 -6.93 12.62
C GLY A 105 11.17 -6.69 12.46
N ASN A 106 11.56 -5.75 11.61
CA ASN A 106 12.96 -5.45 11.36
C ASN A 106 13.22 -3.96 11.17
N ALA A 107 13.10 -3.19 12.25
CA ALA A 107 13.22 -1.74 12.11
C ALA A 107 14.60 -1.28 11.61
N ARG A 108 15.66 -2.10 11.73
CA ARG A 108 17.00 -1.76 11.21
C ARG A 108 17.07 -1.65 9.69
N ILE A 109 16.14 -2.26 8.96
CA ILE A 109 16.12 -2.18 7.50
C ILE A 109 15.40 -0.93 6.98
N TRP A 110 14.57 -0.27 7.80
CA TRP A 110 13.73 0.85 7.35
C TRP A 110 14.53 1.97 6.66
N PRO A 111 15.70 2.43 7.16
CA PRO A 111 16.47 3.45 6.45
C PRO A 111 16.90 3.04 5.04
N TRP A 112 17.14 1.74 4.80
CA TRP A 112 17.51 1.23 3.48
C TRP A 112 16.29 1.10 2.57
N VAL A 113 15.14 0.68 3.11
CA VAL A 113 13.87 0.68 2.40
C VAL A 113 13.53 2.09 1.94
N PHE A 114 13.54 3.06 2.87
CA PHE A 114 13.27 4.47 2.58
C PHE A 114 14.30 5.07 1.61
N ALA A 115 15.59 4.81 1.80
CA ALA A 115 16.62 5.27 0.86
C ALA A 115 16.42 4.71 -0.55
N SER A 116 16.01 3.44 -0.68
CA SER A 116 15.73 2.84 -2.00
C SER A 116 14.52 3.47 -2.68
N GLN A 117 13.49 3.82 -1.91
CA GLN A 117 12.30 4.52 -2.39
C GLN A 117 12.64 5.90 -2.93
N VAL A 118 13.32 6.71 -2.12
CA VAL A 118 13.76 8.06 -2.49
C VAL A 118 14.69 8.02 -3.70
N LEU A 119 15.73 7.17 -3.67
CA LEU A 119 16.72 7.10 -4.74
C LEU A 119 16.08 6.67 -6.07
N THR A 120 15.24 5.64 -6.05
CA THR A 120 14.58 5.15 -7.28
C THR A 120 13.63 6.20 -7.84
N LEU A 121 12.84 6.85 -7.00
CA LEU A 121 11.95 7.91 -7.44
C LEU A 121 12.73 9.09 -8.04
N SER A 122 13.84 9.51 -7.40
CA SER A 122 14.72 10.55 -7.94
C SER A 122 15.32 10.14 -9.30
N LEU A 123 15.72 8.87 -9.46
CA LEU A 123 16.18 8.36 -10.75
C LEU A 123 15.07 8.34 -11.79
N VAL A 124 13.84 7.95 -11.44
CA VAL A 124 12.69 7.97 -12.35
C VAL A 124 12.38 9.40 -12.81
N MET A 125 12.28 10.33 -11.87
CA MET A 125 11.84 11.69 -12.15
C MET A 125 12.93 12.55 -12.78
N PHE A 126 14.14 12.54 -12.21
CA PHE A 126 15.20 13.48 -12.57
C PHE A 126 16.34 12.82 -13.36
N GLY A 127 16.67 11.56 -13.04
CA GLY A 127 17.78 10.85 -13.71
C GLY A 127 17.44 10.42 -15.14
N PHE A 128 16.36 9.68 -15.30
CA PHE A 128 15.83 9.21 -16.58
C PHE A 128 14.78 10.14 -17.18
N ASN A 129 14.41 11.20 -16.46
CA ASN A 129 13.47 12.23 -16.91
C ASN A 129 12.15 11.67 -17.44
N TYR A 130 11.56 10.68 -16.76
CA TYR A 130 10.24 10.17 -17.16
C TYR A 130 9.13 11.22 -16.99
N MET A 131 9.39 12.33 -16.30
CA MET A 131 8.51 13.48 -16.27
C MET A 131 8.28 14.08 -17.67
N SER A 132 9.22 13.92 -18.61
CA SER A 132 9.05 14.30 -20.02
C SER A 132 7.91 13.57 -20.76
N LEU A 133 7.34 12.52 -20.16
CA LEU A 133 6.16 11.84 -20.71
C LEU A 133 4.87 12.62 -20.44
N PHE A 134 4.86 13.60 -19.54
CA PHE A 134 3.76 14.55 -19.42
C PHE A 134 3.70 15.38 -20.70
N LYS A 135 2.58 15.25 -21.43
CA LYS A 135 2.25 15.95 -22.67
C LYS A 135 0.83 16.48 -22.57
N GLU A 136 0.35 17.26 -23.54
CA GLU A 136 -0.97 17.90 -23.49
C GLU A 136 -2.12 16.93 -23.17
N ASP A 137 -2.02 15.67 -23.60
CA ASP A 137 -3.02 14.61 -23.40
C ASP A 137 -2.72 13.64 -22.24
N VAL A 138 -1.55 13.77 -21.60
CA VAL A 138 -1.10 12.88 -20.52
C VAL A 138 -1.05 13.67 -19.22
N THR A 139 -2.06 13.47 -18.38
CA THR A 139 -2.19 14.14 -17.07
C THR A 139 -1.72 13.26 -15.90
N TRP A 140 -1.25 12.04 -16.17
CA TRP A 140 -0.87 11.09 -15.14
C TRP A 140 0.15 10.06 -15.63
N ILE A 141 1.12 9.72 -14.78
CA ILE A 141 2.15 8.70 -15.03
C ILE A 141 2.32 7.85 -13.75
N PRO A 142 2.40 6.51 -13.85
CA PRO A 142 2.55 5.61 -12.70
C PRO A 142 3.97 5.59 -12.09
N THR A 143 4.54 6.76 -11.76
CA THR A 143 5.89 6.84 -11.17
C THR A 143 5.96 6.23 -9.77
N PHE A 144 4.83 6.17 -9.05
CA PHE A 144 4.78 5.69 -7.67
C PHE A 144 5.16 4.21 -7.55
N ILE A 145 5.02 3.44 -8.63
CA ILE A 145 5.42 2.04 -8.70
C ILE A 145 6.90 1.87 -8.31
N ALA A 146 7.74 2.88 -8.58
CA ALA A 146 9.14 2.90 -8.14
C ALA A 146 9.30 2.82 -6.61
N ILE A 147 8.34 3.33 -5.85
CA ILE A 147 8.35 3.42 -4.38
C ILE A 147 7.73 2.18 -3.73
N VAL A 148 6.81 1.50 -4.41
CA VAL A 148 6.02 0.39 -3.82
C VAL A 148 6.31 -0.98 -4.44
N ASN A 149 7.38 -1.10 -5.24
CA ASN A 149 7.70 -2.36 -5.93
C ASN A 149 9.18 -2.78 -5.78
N VAL A 150 9.93 -2.78 -6.89
CA VAL A 150 11.25 -3.44 -7.02
C VAL A 150 12.26 -3.03 -5.95
N PRO A 151 12.56 -1.73 -5.73
CA PRO A 151 13.64 -1.34 -4.82
C PRO A 151 13.43 -1.74 -3.35
N PRO A 152 12.30 -1.40 -2.70
CA PRO A 152 12.08 -1.79 -1.31
C PRO A 152 11.88 -3.30 -1.15
N ALA A 153 11.18 -3.95 -2.10
CA ALA A 153 10.95 -5.40 -2.04
C ALA A 153 12.27 -6.19 -2.10
N LEU A 154 13.17 -5.82 -3.02
CA LEU A 154 14.48 -6.47 -3.14
C LEU A 154 15.42 -6.05 -2.02
N THR A 155 15.29 -4.86 -1.46
CA THR A 155 16.02 -4.47 -0.23
C THR A 155 15.67 -5.40 0.94
N LEU A 156 14.41 -5.82 1.08
CA LEU A 156 14.01 -6.81 2.09
C LEU A 156 14.60 -8.21 1.85
N ILE A 157 14.86 -8.59 0.60
CA ILE A 157 15.48 -9.89 0.27
C ILE A 157 16.99 -9.87 0.44
N TYR A 158 17.66 -8.86 -0.12
CA TYR A 158 19.11 -8.78 -0.17
C TYR A 158 19.74 -8.12 1.06
N GLY A 159 18.92 -7.42 1.85
CA GLY A 159 19.35 -6.75 3.07
C GLY A 159 20.09 -5.43 2.82
N PRO A 160 20.62 -4.83 3.90
CA PRO A 160 21.21 -3.50 3.85
C PRO A 160 22.56 -3.45 3.12
N GLY A 161 22.76 -2.47 2.25
CA GLY A 161 24.06 -2.17 1.66
C GLY A 161 24.01 -1.35 0.38
N ILE A 162 25.06 -0.58 0.14
CA ILE A 162 25.18 0.33 -1.02
C ILE A 162 25.03 -0.43 -2.34
N VAL A 163 25.66 -1.60 -2.49
CA VAL A 163 25.55 -2.41 -3.72
C VAL A 163 24.10 -2.81 -4.01
N SER A 164 23.37 -3.30 -3.00
CA SER A 164 21.95 -3.64 -3.16
C SER A 164 21.14 -2.39 -3.46
N LEU A 165 21.29 -1.34 -2.66
CA LEU A 165 20.58 -0.07 -2.81
C LEU A 165 20.71 0.48 -4.24
N LEU A 166 21.93 0.61 -4.74
CA LEU A 166 22.19 1.16 -6.08
C LEU A 166 21.63 0.23 -7.17
N THR A 167 21.89 -1.08 -7.08
CA THR A 167 21.46 -2.04 -8.10
C THR A 167 19.94 -2.09 -8.20
N THR A 168 19.24 -2.23 -7.08
CA THR A 168 17.78 -2.35 -7.06
C THR A 168 17.12 -1.03 -7.45
N SER A 169 17.71 0.11 -7.10
CA SER A 169 17.16 1.42 -7.47
C SER A 169 17.32 1.72 -8.96
N VAL A 170 18.47 1.41 -9.55
CA VAL A 170 18.67 1.57 -10.99
C VAL A 170 17.77 0.62 -11.77
N LEU A 171 17.69 -0.66 -11.38
CA LEU A 171 16.80 -1.63 -12.03
C LEU A 171 15.33 -1.22 -11.89
N GLY A 172 14.91 -0.81 -10.69
CA GLY A 172 13.55 -0.34 -10.45
C GLY A 172 13.21 0.87 -11.33
N ALA A 173 14.10 1.85 -11.42
CA ALA A 173 13.87 3.03 -12.23
C ALA A 173 13.78 2.71 -13.74
N LEU A 174 14.62 1.81 -14.24
CA LEU A 174 14.64 1.39 -15.65
C LEU A 174 13.44 0.51 -16.06
N ILE A 175 12.88 -0.27 -15.13
CA ILE A 175 11.88 -1.30 -15.46
C ILE A 175 10.47 -0.84 -15.08
N CYS A 176 10.27 -0.28 -13.88
CA CYS A 176 8.94 -0.03 -13.33
C CYS A 176 8.09 0.90 -14.22
N THR A 177 8.57 2.12 -14.49
CA THR A 177 7.80 3.12 -15.25
C THR A 177 7.56 2.67 -16.71
N PRO A 178 8.56 2.17 -17.46
CA PRO A 178 8.32 1.71 -18.83
C PRO A 178 7.33 0.54 -18.92
N VAL A 179 7.43 -0.46 -18.05
CA VAL A 179 6.49 -1.59 -18.04
C VAL A 179 5.07 -1.11 -17.69
N ALA A 180 4.94 -0.17 -16.76
CA ALA A 180 3.64 0.38 -16.39
C ALA A 180 2.99 1.20 -17.50
N VAL A 181 3.75 2.06 -18.19
CA VAL A 181 3.27 2.82 -19.36
C VAL A 181 2.92 1.89 -20.53
N TRP A 182 3.66 0.81 -20.71
CA TRP A 182 3.32 -0.19 -21.72
C TRP A 182 2.03 -0.93 -21.36
N LEU A 183 1.92 -1.41 -20.12
CA LEU A 183 0.77 -2.21 -19.71
C LEU A 183 -0.52 -1.40 -19.61
N SER A 184 -0.45 -0.12 -19.27
CA SER A 184 -1.63 0.77 -19.31
C SER A 184 -2.23 0.87 -20.70
N LYS A 185 -1.39 0.91 -21.76
CA LYS A 185 -1.86 0.88 -23.16
C LYS A 185 -2.50 -0.45 -23.54
N VAL A 186 -1.98 -1.56 -23.02
CA VAL A 186 -2.53 -2.91 -23.25
C VAL A 186 -3.92 -3.06 -22.64
N PHE A 187 -4.13 -2.52 -21.42
CA PHE A 187 -5.39 -2.63 -20.70
C PHE A 187 -6.38 -1.48 -20.98
N ALA A 188 -5.97 -0.40 -21.64
CA ALA A 188 -6.85 0.72 -21.98
C ALA A 188 -8.17 0.28 -22.66
N PRO A 189 -8.19 -0.71 -23.58
CA PRO A 189 -9.44 -1.18 -24.21
C PRO A 189 -10.34 -2.06 -23.33
N TRP A 190 -9.87 -2.52 -22.16
CA TRP A 190 -10.48 -3.64 -21.44
C TRP A 190 -11.57 -3.21 -20.45
N ASN A 191 -11.82 -1.90 -20.32
CA ASN A 191 -12.79 -1.33 -19.37
C ASN A 191 -12.68 -1.97 -17.97
N VAL A 192 -11.47 -2.05 -17.45
CA VAL A 192 -11.16 -2.50 -16.09
C VAL A 192 -10.52 -1.34 -15.32
N PRO A 193 -10.56 -1.33 -13.97
CA PRO A 193 -9.94 -0.25 -13.21
C PRO A 193 -8.44 -0.10 -13.52
N GLY A 194 -7.95 1.14 -13.66
CA GLY A 194 -6.56 1.43 -14.04
C GLY A 194 -5.50 0.83 -13.10
N VAL A 195 -5.86 0.53 -11.85
CA VAL A 195 -4.95 -0.19 -10.92
C VAL A 195 -4.54 -1.55 -11.46
N VAL A 196 -5.38 -2.22 -12.27
CA VAL A 196 -5.08 -3.55 -12.85
C VAL A 196 -3.80 -3.49 -13.69
N SER A 197 -3.63 -2.47 -14.53
CA SER A 197 -2.38 -2.28 -15.27
C SER A 197 -1.22 -1.91 -14.35
N ASN A 198 -1.44 -1.15 -13.28
CA ASN A 198 -0.37 -0.76 -12.37
C ASN A 198 0.19 -1.97 -11.61
N VAL A 199 -0.68 -2.74 -10.97
CA VAL A 199 -0.28 -3.91 -10.17
C VAL A 199 0.15 -5.09 -11.05
N GLY A 200 -0.40 -5.21 -12.26
CA GLY A 200 0.11 -6.12 -13.28
C GLY A 200 1.54 -5.75 -13.72
N ALA A 201 1.82 -4.46 -13.90
CA ALA A 201 3.16 -3.99 -14.22
C ALA A 201 4.12 -4.20 -13.05
N MET A 202 3.63 -4.02 -11.81
CA MET A 202 4.40 -4.36 -10.62
C MET A 202 4.80 -5.83 -10.58
N ALA A 203 3.88 -6.75 -10.91
CA ALA A 203 4.14 -8.18 -10.95
C ALA A 203 5.26 -8.49 -11.96
N ILE A 204 5.12 -7.99 -13.20
CA ILE A 204 6.08 -8.20 -14.28
C ILE A 204 7.44 -7.60 -13.92
N ALA A 205 7.48 -6.34 -13.50
CA ALA A 205 8.71 -5.64 -13.15
C ALA A 205 9.41 -6.31 -11.95
N GLY A 206 8.64 -6.72 -10.94
CA GLY A 206 9.14 -7.44 -9.76
C GLY A 206 9.80 -8.76 -10.14
N THR A 207 9.17 -9.56 -11.01
CA THR A 207 9.73 -10.82 -11.49
C THR A 207 11.00 -10.61 -12.33
N ILE A 208 11.00 -9.65 -13.25
CA ILE A 208 12.17 -9.35 -14.09
C ILE A 208 13.34 -8.90 -13.22
N ALA A 209 13.12 -7.93 -12.33
CA ALA A 209 14.19 -7.39 -11.50
C ALA A 209 14.72 -8.41 -10.49
N ALA A 210 13.85 -9.23 -9.88
CA ALA A 210 14.27 -10.32 -9.01
C ALA A 210 15.14 -11.35 -9.76
N SER A 211 14.75 -11.72 -10.98
CA SER A 211 15.52 -12.65 -11.82
C SER A 211 16.87 -12.06 -12.23
N ALA A 212 16.90 -10.76 -12.55
CA ALA A 212 18.14 -10.05 -12.83
C ALA A 212 19.06 -10.04 -11.60
N CYS A 213 18.57 -9.63 -10.43
CA CYS A 213 19.36 -9.64 -9.20
C CYS A 213 19.86 -11.04 -8.82
N GLN A 214 19.07 -12.08 -9.07
CA GLN A 214 19.50 -13.46 -8.84
C GLN A 214 20.67 -13.88 -9.75
N ALA A 215 20.74 -13.34 -10.97
CA ALA A 215 21.81 -13.62 -11.92
C ALA A 215 23.08 -12.77 -11.71
N LEU A 216 22.97 -11.62 -11.04
CA LEU A 216 24.09 -10.70 -10.83
C LEU A 216 25.03 -11.19 -9.72
N PRO A 217 26.34 -11.41 -9.98
CA PRO A 217 27.26 -12.05 -9.02
C PRO A 217 27.58 -11.20 -7.78
N TRP A 218 27.35 -9.89 -7.85
CA TRP A 218 27.53 -8.97 -6.72
C TRP A 218 26.30 -8.83 -5.82
N MET A 219 25.14 -9.32 -6.26
CA MET A 219 23.90 -9.30 -5.48
C MET A 219 23.85 -10.49 -4.53
N LYS A 220 24.45 -10.31 -3.35
CA LYS A 220 24.50 -11.32 -2.29
C LYS A 220 23.55 -10.97 -1.17
N LYS A 221 22.75 -11.95 -0.73
CA LYS A 221 21.88 -11.80 0.45
C LYS A 221 22.74 -11.53 1.68
N LYS A 222 22.32 -10.57 2.49
CA LYS A 222 22.96 -10.23 3.76
C LYS A 222 21.98 -10.48 4.89
N ASP A 223 22.47 -11.15 5.93
CA ASP A 223 21.69 -11.34 7.15
C ASP A 223 21.42 -9.99 7.82
N ILE A 224 20.16 -9.80 8.17
CA ILE A 224 19.74 -8.61 8.91
C ILE A 224 19.66 -9.00 10.38
N ARG A 225 20.53 -8.40 11.19
CA ARG A 225 20.54 -8.68 12.63
C ARG A 225 19.21 -8.21 13.24
N PRO A 226 18.42 -9.08 13.91
CA PRO A 226 17.20 -8.66 14.58
C PRO A 226 17.51 -7.68 15.71
N ILE A 227 16.57 -6.79 16.03
CA ILE A 227 16.68 -5.93 17.21
C ILE A 227 16.62 -6.83 18.45
N THR A 228 17.59 -6.65 19.35
CA THR A 228 17.88 -7.55 20.47
C THR A 228 16.85 -7.49 21.60
N VAL A 229 15.77 -6.72 21.43
CA VAL A 229 14.68 -6.62 22.41
C VAL A 229 13.51 -7.42 21.85
N PRO A 230 13.19 -8.60 22.42
CA PRO A 230 11.95 -9.29 22.07
C PRO A 230 10.80 -8.40 22.54
N ILE A 231 10.18 -7.66 21.62
CA ILE A 231 8.85 -7.13 21.89
C ILE A 231 7.95 -8.36 21.92
N PRO A 232 7.23 -8.62 23.03
CA PRO A 232 6.35 -9.78 23.07
C PRO A 232 5.37 -9.66 21.91
N ILE A 233 5.30 -10.69 21.09
CA ILE A 233 4.31 -10.82 20.03
C ILE A 233 2.97 -11.05 20.75
N HIS A 234 2.37 -10.00 21.27
CA HIS A 234 0.99 -10.02 21.70
C HIS A 234 0.12 -9.90 20.45
N ASN A 235 0.17 -10.94 19.62
CA ASN A 235 -0.84 -11.22 18.60
C ASN A 235 -2.07 -11.78 19.30
N ASP A 236 -2.63 -11.00 20.24
CA ASP A 236 -3.99 -11.23 20.66
C ASP A 236 -4.90 -10.78 19.51
N THR A 237 -4.97 -11.64 18.49
CA THR A 237 -5.78 -11.44 17.29
C THR A 237 -7.28 -11.37 17.59
N GLN A 238 -7.68 -11.67 18.83
CA GLN A 238 -9.05 -11.55 19.33
C GLN A 238 -9.31 -10.23 20.06
N SER A 239 -8.27 -9.43 20.32
CA SER A 239 -8.39 -8.11 20.90
C SER A 239 -8.95 -7.10 19.90
N ALA A 240 -9.89 -6.28 20.35
CA ALA A 240 -10.41 -5.16 19.57
C ALA A 240 -9.28 -4.18 19.20
N THR A 241 -8.39 -3.89 20.14
CA THR A 241 -7.26 -2.98 19.95
C THR A 241 -6.29 -3.50 18.88
N TRP A 242 -6.01 -4.81 18.88
CA TRP A 242 -5.14 -5.40 17.85
C TRP A 242 -5.74 -5.26 16.46
N LEU A 243 -7.04 -5.53 16.29
CA LEU A 243 -7.73 -5.40 15.00
C LEU A 243 -7.71 -3.95 14.49
N ILE A 244 -8.01 -2.98 15.37
CA ILE A 244 -7.96 -1.56 15.03
C ILE A 244 -6.56 -1.18 14.53
N ARG A 245 -5.53 -1.49 15.32
CA ARG A 245 -4.13 -1.18 14.98
C ARG A 245 -3.70 -1.86 13.69
N ARG A 246 -4.09 -3.11 13.46
CA ARG A 246 -3.72 -3.86 12.25
C ARG A 246 -4.39 -3.28 11.02
N THR A 247 -5.64 -2.84 11.14
CA THR A 247 -6.32 -2.12 10.06
C THR A 247 -5.60 -0.82 9.70
N LEU A 248 -5.13 -0.05 10.69
CA LEU A 248 -4.32 1.14 10.45
C LEU A 248 -2.97 0.81 9.79
N ALA A 249 -2.33 -0.28 10.21
CA ALA A 249 -1.06 -0.70 9.64
C ALA A 249 -1.16 -1.11 8.16
N ASP A 250 -2.31 -1.66 7.73
CA ASP A 250 -2.56 -2.05 6.34
C ASP A 250 -2.45 -0.87 5.35
N PHE A 251 -2.68 0.37 5.79
CA PHE A 251 -2.46 1.58 4.96
C PHE A 251 -0.99 1.78 4.58
N THR A 252 -0.06 1.20 5.32
CA THR A 252 1.39 1.42 5.14
C THR A 252 2.13 0.18 4.61
N GLU A 253 1.40 -0.90 4.39
CA GLU A 253 1.90 -2.11 3.74
C GLU A 253 2.42 -1.90 2.30
N PRO A 254 1.81 -1.05 1.45
CA PRO A 254 2.34 -0.79 0.10
C PRO A 254 3.76 -0.21 0.14
N LEU A 255 4.06 0.57 1.17
CA LEU A 255 5.37 1.16 1.41
C LEU A 255 6.33 0.24 2.17
N PHE A 256 5.91 -1.00 2.46
CA PHE A 256 6.68 -2.00 3.21
C PHE A 256 6.93 -1.62 4.67
N TYR A 257 6.09 -0.76 5.24
CA TYR A 257 6.24 -0.31 6.62
C TYR A 257 5.43 -1.19 7.57
N GLY A 258 4.16 -1.48 7.25
CA GLY A 258 3.30 -2.35 8.06
C GLY A 258 3.12 -1.84 9.50
N ASN A 259 3.05 -0.52 9.69
CA ASN A 259 3.06 0.16 10.98
C ASN A 259 1.79 1.01 11.19
N ASP A 260 1.17 0.84 12.35
CA ASP A 260 -0.09 1.48 12.75
C ASP A 260 0.05 2.97 13.08
N LEU A 261 1.18 3.39 13.67
CA LEU A 261 1.45 4.81 13.95
C LEU A 261 1.61 5.60 12.64
N ALA A 262 2.37 5.06 11.70
CA ALA A 262 2.54 5.65 10.37
C ALA A 262 1.19 5.69 9.61
N GLY A 263 0.37 4.65 9.72
CA GLY A 263 -0.98 4.62 9.12
C GLY A 263 -1.93 5.66 9.75
N PHE A 264 -1.87 5.82 11.07
CA PHE A 264 -2.63 6.86 11.76
C PHE A 264 -2.24 8.27 11.32
N LEU A 265 -0.93 8.56 11.25
CA LEU A 265 -0.43 9.86 10.80
C LEU A 265 -0.73 10.13 9.32
N LEU A 266 -0.71 9.09 8.48
CA LEU A 266 -1.19 9.17 7.10
C LEU A 266 -2.64 9.65 7.03
N LEU A 267 -3.55 9.07 7.82
CA LEU A 267 -4.97 9.47 7.83
C LEU A 267 -5.14 10.91 8.30
N ILE A 268 -4.37 11.37 9.30
CA ILE A 268 -4.35 12.80 9.67
C ILE A 268 -3.93 13.65 8.48
N GLY A 269 -2.92 13.23 7.72
CA GLY A 269 -2.47 13.95 6.54
C GLY A 269 -3.51 13.99 5.42
N VAL A 270 -4.33 12.96 5.27
CA VAL A 270 -5.47 12.99 4.33
C VAL A 270 -6.48 14.07 4.71
N PHE A 271 -6.77 14.24 6.01
CA PHE A 271 -7.61 15.36 6.47
C PHE A 271 -6.96 16.71 6.19
N LEU A 272 -5.66 16.85 6.44
CA LEU A 272 -4.93 18.10 6.17
C LEU A 272 -4.91 18.43 4.67
N ASP A 273 -4.64 17.45 3.80
CA ASP A 273 -4.72 17.63 2.34
C ASP A 273 -6.10 18.14 1.95
N THR A 274 -7.17 17.50 2.44
CA THR A 274 -8.56 17.89 2.16
C THR A 274 -8.91 19.28 2.69
N MET A 275 -8.42 19.64 3.88
CA MET A 275 -8.62 20.97 4.48
C MET A 275 -7.86 22.06 3.73
N LEU A 276 -6.66 21.77 3.23
CA LEU A 276 -5.79 22.76 2.59
C LEU A 276 -6.12 22.96 1.11
N ASN A 277 -6.42 21.89 0.39
CA ASN A 277 -7.04 21.92 -0.94
C ASN A 277 -7.63 20.54 -1.32
N PRO A 278 -8.97 20.37 -1.31
CA PRO A 278 -9.61 19.10 -1.65
C PRO A 278 -9.47 18.74 -3.14
N GLY A 279 -9.06 19.68 -3.99
CA GLY A 279 -8.77 19.47 -5.40
C GLY A 279 -7.34 18.99 -5.69
N LEU A 280 -6.50 18.77 -4.68
CA LEU A 280 -5.17 18.17 -4.88
C LEU A 280 -5.24 16.64 -4.93
N SER A 281 -5.85 16.04 -3.91
CA SER A 281 -5.88 14.59 -3.74
C SER A 281 -6.73 13.90 -4.80
N VAL A 282 -6.48 12.60 -4.96
CA VAL A 282 -7.20 11.71 -5.89
C VAL A 282 -7.21 12.26 -7.31
N TYR A 283 -6.09 12.85 -7.73
CA TYR A 283 -5.92 13.44 -9.06
C TYR A 283 -6.97 14.53 -9.38
N GLY A 284 -7.38 15.30 -8.37
CA GLY A 284 -8.47 16.29 -8.46
C GLY A 284 -9.88 15.71 -8.28
N GLY A 285 -9.99 14.41 -8.04
CA GLY A 285 -11.25 13.70 -7.83
C GLY A 285 -11.90 14.00 -6.48
N LYS A 286 -13.22 14.18 -6.47
CA LYS A 286 -14.03 14.43 -5.24
C LYS A 286 -14.55 13.15 -4.61
N CYS A 287 -13.66 12.18 -4.36
CA CYS A 287 -14.06 10.86 -3.86
C CYS A 287 -13.25 10.36 -2.66
N ILE A 288 -12.43 11.22 -2.05
CA ILE A 288 -11.55 10.86 -0.93
C ILE A 288 -12.29 10.19 0.24
N GLY A 289 -13.48 10.68 0.60
CA GLY A 289 -14.28 10.08 1.67
C GLY A 289 -14.69 8.64 1.36
N ALA A 290 -15.14 8.37 0.13
CA ALA A 290 -15.54 7.04 -0.32
C ALA A 290 -14.34 6.08 -0.44
N ILE A 291 -13.19 6.58 -0.89
CA ILE A 291 -11.92 5.83 -0.91
C ILE A 291 -11.55 5.40 0.50
N VAL A 292 -11.42 6.34 1.44
CA VAL A 292 -11.06 6.04 2.84
C VAL A 292 -12.05 5.07 3.48
N LEU A 293 -13.36 5.24 3.24
CA LEU A 293 -14.37 4.29 3.71
C LEU A 293 -14.11 2.88 3.16
N SER A 294 -13.92 2.76 1.84
CA SER A 294 -13.71 1.47 1.18
C SER A 294 -12.44 0.77 1.70
N GLU A 295 -11.37 1.52 1.93
CA GLU A 295 -10.10 1.02 2.44
C GLU A 295 -10.20 0.52 3.88
N ILE A 296 -10.85 1.29 4.75
CA ILE A 296 -11.07 0.92 6.16
C ILE A 296 -11.94 -0.33 6.26
N ILE A 297 -13.01 -0.41 5.48
CA ILE A 297 -13.89 -1.58 5.46
C ILE A 297 -13.14 -2.79 4.91
N ALA A 298 -12.37 -2.64 3.83
CA ALA A 298 -11.61 -3.73 3.24
C ALA A 298 -10.57 -4.30 4.21
N GLY A 299 -9.79 -3.41 4.84
CA GLY A 299 -8.77 -3.80 5.82
C GLY A 299 -9.38 -4.45 7.06
N SER A 300 -10.40 -3.83 7.66
CA SER A 300 -11.03 -4.35 8.88
C SER A 300 -11.73 -5.69 8.68
N VAL A 301 -12.46 -5.86 7.56
CA VAL A 301 -13.09 -7.13 7.20
C VAL A 301 -12.02 -8.18 6.91
N GLY A 302 -10.96 -7.85 6.17
CA GLY A 302 -9.86 -8.77 5.89
C GLY A 302 -9.16 -9.25 7.18
N VAL A 303 -8.80 -8.31 8.07
CA VAL A 303 -8.18 -8.61 9.36
C VAL A 303 -9.11 -9.46 10.24
N PHE A 304 -10.40 -9.14 10.27
CA PHE A 304 -11.39 -9.92 11.01
C PHE A 304 -11.52 -11.35 10.46
N LEU A 305 -11.71 -11.53 9.16
CA LEU A 305 -11.91 -12.85 8.55
C LEU A 305 -10.67 -13.74 8.68
N TYR A 306 -9.47 -13.15 8.63
CA TYR A 306 -8.21 -13.87 8.57
C TYR A 306 -7.36 -13.78 9.83
N ALA A 307 -7.93 -13.37 10.96
CA ALA A 307 -7.24 -13.32 12.26
C ALA A 307 -6.55 -14.65 12.63
N GLY A 308 -7.18 -15.80 12.35
CA GLY A 308 -6.57 -17.11 12.57
C GLY A 308 -5.30 -17.35 11.72
N LYS A 309 -5.26 -16.80 10.49
CA LYS A 309 -4.07 -16.85 9.62
C LYS A 309 -2.96 -15.95 10.16
N TRP A 310 -3.31 -14.75 10.63
CA TRP A 310 -2.38 -13.86 11.34
C TRP A 310 -1.76 -14.54 12.57
N LYS A 311 -2.58 -15.19 13.41
CA LYS A 311 -2.09 -15.93 14.58
C LYS A 311 -1.13 -17.06 14.18
N LYS A 312 -1.44 -17.80 13.12
CA LYS A 312 -0.64 -18.95 12.67
C LYS A 312 0.65 -18.55 11.93
N LYS A 313 0.61 -17.51 11.11
CA LYS A 313 1.71 -17.14 10.19
C LYS A 313 2.48 -15.89 10.62
N GLY A 314 1.99 -15.14 11.59
CA GLY A 314 2.54 -13.84 11.99
C GLY A 314 2.23 -12.71 11.01
N TRP A 315 1.95 -13.02 9.74
CA TRP A 315 1.57 -12.07 8.70
C TRP A 315 0.56 -12.65 7.70
N TYR A 316 -0.35 -11.81 7.20
CA TYR A 316 -1.27 -12.15 6.12
C TYR A 316 -1.58 -10.93 5.25
N ALA A 317 -1.82 -11.13 3.95
CA ALA A 317 -1.92 -10.04 2.97
C ALA A 317 -3.29 -9.32 2.98
N THR A 318 -3.81 -8.92 4.15
CA THR A 318 -5.13 -8.28 4.31
C THR A 318 -5.20 -6.88 3.72
N TYR A 319 -4.05 -6.25 3.47
CA TYR A 319 -3.94 -4.96 2.79
C TYR A 319 -4.20 -5.02 1.28
N VAL A 320 -4.18 -6.21 0.66
CA VAL A 320 -4.39 -6.40 -0.79
C VAL A 320 -5.58 -5.59 -1.33
N PRO A 321 -6.81 -5.75 -0.80
CA PRO A 321 -7.97 -4.99 -1.27
C PRO A 321 -7.96 -3.51 -0.86
N VAL A 322 -7.23 -3.15 0.21
CA VAL A 322 -7.11 -1.77 0.71
C VAL A 322 -6.49 -0.91 -0.39
N VAL A 323 -5.38 -1.34 -0.98
CA VAL A 323 -4.66 -0.56 -2.00
C VAL A 323 -4.88 -1.06 -3.42
N SER A 324 -6.03 -1.70 -3.68
CA SER A 324 -6.39 -2.09 -5.04
C SER A 324 -7.90 -2.06 -5.24
N THR A 325 -8.57 -3.19 -5.01
CA THR A 325 -9.94 -3.45 -5.42
C THR A 325 -10.93 -2.45 -4.85
N ALA A 326 -10.84 -2.14 -3.56
CA ALA A 326 -11.82 -1.30 -2.89
C ALA A 326 -11.83 0.14 -3.45
N PRO A 327 -10.71 0.90 -3.39
CA PRO A 327 -10.67 2.26 -3.92
C PRO A 327 -10.74 2.32 -5.46
N ALA A 328 -10.22 1.31 -6.17
CA ALA A 328 -10.29 1.32 -7.64
C ALA A 328 -11.73 1.17 -8.15
N CYS A 329 -12.57 0.39 -7.47
CA CYS A 329 -13.99 0.32 -7.81
C CYS A 329 -14.72 1.63 -7.46
N VAL A 330 -14.32 2.33 -6.38
CA VAL A 330 -14.87 3.67 -6.08
C VAL A 330 -14.56 4.66 -7.21
N LEU A 331 -13.35 4.63 -7.75
CA LEU A 331 -12.99 5.47 -8.90
C LEU A 331 -13.74 5.11 -10.18
N MET A 332 -14.01 3.82 -10.40
CA MET A 332 -14.65 3.33 -11.62
C MET A 332 -16.17 3.45 -11.62
N PHE A 333 -16.83 3.06 -10.52
CA PHE A 333 -18.29 2.98 -10.39
C PHE A 333 -18.89 4.15 -9.60
N GLY A 334 -18.04 5.02 -9.05
CA GLY A 334 -18.46 6.26 -8.40
C GLY A 334 -18.37 6.26 -6.87
N ALA A 335 -18.34 7.48 -6.32
CA ALA A 335 -18.07 7.78 -4.92
C ALA A 335 -19.28 7.56 -3.98
N THR A 336 -19.91 6.40 -4.05
CA THR A 336 -21.09 6.07 -3.26
C THR A 336 -20.78 5.05 -2.15
N ILE A 337 -21.55 5.09 -1.06
CA ILE A 337 -21.44 4.12 0.03
C ILE A 337 -21.65 2.68 -0.47
N PRO A 338 -22.67 2.36 -1.30
CA PRO A 338 -22.85 1.00 -1.81
C PRO A 338 -21.65 0.46 -2.59
N VAL A 339 -21.05 1.29 -3.46
CA VAL A 339 -19.83 0.92 -4.21
C VAL A 339 -18.69 0.65 -3.25
N ALA A 340 -18.44 1.56 -2.29
CA ALA A 340 -17.37 1.42 -1.31
C ALA A 340 -17.51 0.16 -0.44
N LEU A 341 -18.72 -0.16 0.03
CA LEU A 341 -18.96 -1.33 0.87
C LEU A 341 -18.86 -2.63 0.08
N PHE A 342 -19.48 -2.69 -1.11
CA PHE A 342 -19.52 -3.91 -1.91
C PHE A 342 -18.12 -4.32 -2.38
N SER A 343 -17.36 -3.37 -2.97
CA SER A 343 -16.01 -3.65 -3.46
C SER A 343 -15.05 -4.00 -2.31
N ALA A 344 -15.18 -3.33 -1.17
CA ALA A 344 -14.36 -3.58 0.01
C ALA A 344 -14.57 -4.98 0.59
N VAL A 345 -15.82 -5.39 0.80
CA VAL A 345 -16.13 -6.71 1.37
C VAL A 345 -15.71 -7.83 0.43
N LEU A 346 -16.05 -7.73 -0.86
CA LEU A 346 -15.70 -8.78 -1.83
C LEU A 346 -14.17 -8.86 -2.03
N GLY A 347 -13.50 -7.70 -2.13
CA GLY A 347 -12.05 -7.62 -2.17
C GLY A 347 -11.39 -8.22 -0.92
N ALA A 348 -11.92 -7.94 0.28
CA ALA A 348 -11.47 -8.53 1.54
C ALA A 348 -11.57 -10.05 1.54
N ILE A 349 -12.68 -10.60 1.04
CA ILE A 349 -12.86 -12.05 0.95
C ILE A 349 -11.83 -12.69 0.02
N LEU A 350 -11.55 -12.09 -1.14
CA LEU A 350 -10.74 -12.73 -2.19
C LEU A 350 -9.24 -12.46 -2.08
N GLY A 351 -8.85 -11.24 -1.71
CA GLY A 351 -7.50 -10.71 -1.94
C GLY A 351 -6.41 -11.48 -1.19
N ALA A 352 -6.56 -11.65 0.13
CA ALA A 352 -5.53 -12.28 0.94
C ALA A 352 -5.36 -13.80 0.67
N PRO A 353 -6.45 -14.59 0.51
CA PRO A 353 -6.32 -15.99 0.08
C PRO A 353 -5.66 -16.17 -1.28
N LEU A 354 -5.98 -15.31 -2.25
CA LEU A 354 -5.39 -15.41 -3.57
C LEU A 354 -3.90 -15.00 -3.55
N ALA A 355 -3.52 -14.02 -2.72
CA ALA A 355 -2.12 -13.69 -2.48
C ALA A 355 -1.36 -14.87 -1.86
N GLU A 356 -1.95 -15.55 -0.85
CA GLU A 356 -1.38 -16.78 -0.28
C GLU A 356 -1.19 -17.87 -1.35
N PHE A 357 -2.18 -18.06 -2.23
CA PHE A 357 -2.10 -19.04 -3.31
C PHE A 357 -0.91 -18.78 -4.25
N PHE A 358 -0.70 -17.53 -4.66
CA PHE A 358 0.44 -17.18 -5.52
C PHE A 358 1.77 -17.21 -4.77
N ALA A 359 1.80 -16.79 -3.50
CA ALA A 359 3.01 -16.81 -2.69
C ALA A 359 3.59 -18.23 -2.56
N ASN A 360 2.73 -19.26 -2.52
CA ASN A 360 3.15 -20.66 -2.49
C ASN A 360 3.67 -21.20 -3.84
N LYS A 361 3.65 -20.39 -4.91
CA LYS A 361 4.02 -20.80 -6.28
C LYS A 361 5.21 -20.04 -6.85
N ILE A 362 5.59 -18.92 -6.24
CA ILE A 362 6.73 -18.12 -6.72
C ILE A 362 8.05 -18.69 -6.16
N PRO A 363 9.16 -18.56 -6.90
CA PRO A 363 10.48 -18.92 -6.38
C PRO A 363 10.92 -18.05 -5.20
N ASP A 364 11.74 -18.59 -4.29
CA ASP A 364 12.21 -17.90 -3.07
C ASP A 364 13.02 -16.60 -3.31
N TYR A 365 13.55 -16.40 -4.52
CA TYR A 365 14.25 -15.17 -4.88
C TYR A 365 13.31 -14.07 -5.38
N VAL A 366 12.05 -14.41 -5.68
CA VAL A 366 11.01 -13.46 -6.09
C VAL A 366 10.30 -12.93 -4.85
N PRO A 367 10.18 -11.60 -4.66
CA PRO A 367 9.49 -11.05 -3.51
C PRO A 367 8.03 -11.47 -3.40
N GLY A 368 7.57 -11.71 -2.17
CA GLY A 368 6.16 -11.97 -1.87
C GLY A 368 5.22 -10.88 -2.38
N THR A 369 5.70 -9.64 -2.53
CA THR A 369 4.95 -8.55 -3.16
C THR A 369 4.45 -8.91 -4.55
N VAL A 370 5.20 -9.69 -5.36
CA VAL A 370 4.75 -10.16 -6.68
C VAL A 370 3.46 -10.97 -6.57
N ALA A 371 3.35 -11.85 -5.56
CA ALA A 371 2.13 -12.59 -5.29
C ALA A 371 0.99 -11.66 -4.85
N ASN A 372 1.28 -10.67 -4.00
CA ASN A 372 0.30 -9.70 -3.54
C ASN A 372 -0.28 -8.88 -4.70
N VAL A 373 0.58 -8.32 -5.57
CA VAL A 373 0.13 -7.48 -6.70
C VAL A 373 -0.53 -8.31 -7.82
N THR A 374 -0.14 -9.57 -7.98
CA THR A 374 -0.85 -10.51 -8.86
C THR A 374 -2.27 -10.77 -8.33
N SER A 375 -2.41 -10.95 -7.01
CA SER A 375 -3.72 -11.05 -6.36
C SER A 375 -4.54 -9.77 -6.50
N MET A 376 -3.93 -8.60 -6.34
CA MET A 376 -4.58 -7.30 -6.55
C MET A 376 -5.17 -7.17 -7.95
N ALA A 377 -4.41 -7.54 -9.00
CA ALA A 377 -4.90 -7.50 -10.39
C ALA A 377 -6.14 -8.39 -10.57
N ILE A 378 -6.01 -9.68 -10.21
CA ILE A 378 -7.06 -10.66 -10.46
C ILE A 378 -8.30 -10.37 -9.61
N THR A 379 -8.12 -10.04 -8.33
CA THR A 379 -9.25 -9.69 -7.44
C THR A 379 -9.98 -8.45 -7.96
N THR A 380 -9.25 -7.43 -8.40
CA THR A 380 -9.86 -6.21 -8.92
C THR A 380 -10.63 -6.48 -10.21
N ILE A 381 -10.11 -7.30 -11.13
CA ILE A 381 -10.84 -7.71 -12.34
C ILE A 381 -12.13 -8.44 -11.96
N ILE A 382 -12.05 -9.45 -11.08
CA ILE A 382 -13.21 -10.25 -10.67
C ILE A 382 -14.30 -9.36 -10.07
N VAL A 383 -13.94 -8.49 -9.14
CA VAL A 383 -14.91 -7.62 -8.46
C VAL A 383 -15.48 -6.58 -9.42
N ALA A 384 -14.66 -5.94 -10.25
CA ALA A 384 -15.14 -4.95 -11.22
C ALA A 384 -16.09 -5.57 -12.26
N VAL A 385 -15.73 -6.73 -12.83
CA VAL A 385 -16.61 -7.45 -13.78
C VAL A 385 -17.91 -7.87 -13.10
N THR A 386 -17.84 -8.33 -11.84
CA THR A 386 -19.04 -8.65 -11.07
C THR A 386 -19.95 -7.43 -10.94
N MET A 387 -19.39 -6.27 -10.58
CA MET A 387 -20.17 -5.03 -10.45
C MET A 387 -20.76 -4.58 -11.78
N GLN A 388 -20.04 -4.70 -12.90
CA GLN A 388 -20.56 -4.37 -14.25
C GLN A 388 -21.78 -5.21 -14.67
N ILE A 389 -21.87 -6.46 -14.21
CA ILE A 389 -22.96 -7.38 -14.58
C ILE A 389 -24.20 -7.15 -13.70
N LEU A 390 -24.01 -6.60 -12.49
CA LEU A 390 -25.10 -6.35 -11.56
C LEU A 390 -25.84 -5.05 -11.92
N PRO A 391 -27.19 -5.07 -12.01
CA PRO A 391 -27.96 -3.95 -12.58
C PRO A 391 -28.08 -2.71 -11.69
N TRP A 392 -27.39 -2.66 -10.56
CA TRP A 392 -27.50 -1.60 -9.55
C TRP A 392 -26.19 -0.83 -9.30
N PHE A 393 -25.18 -1.01 -10.16
CA PHE A 393 -23.89 -0.30 -10.12
C PHE A 393 -23.57 0.42 -11.42
#